data_AF-A0A7J2KCJ2-F1
#
_entry.id   AF-A0A7J2KCJ2-F1
#
_cell.length_a   1.000
_cell.length_b   1.000
_cell.length_c   1.000
_cell.angle_alpha   90.00
_cell.angle_beta   90.00
_cell.angle_gamma   90.00
#
_symmetry.space_group_name_H-M   'P 1'
#
loop_
_entity.id
_entity.type
_entity.pdbx_description
1 polymer ?
#
loop_
_entity_poly.entity_id
_entity_poly.type
_entity_poly.pdbx_seq_one_letter_code
_entity_poly.pdbx_strand_id
1 'polypeptide(L)'
;MLELGLMIKKLLEENIKDVKIFFQEPFKETSETIIYITLDESRIDEKTLPRKDVEKKDVIEKFSGNGVKKIFKLSSPPLKPITRVEHPPGIILRENVDFTVNYEQQTILFKRPPKKGNENIVITYYDRNKVYEILYLTMSVVYRIHIYSKDP
;
A
#
# COMPACT_ATOMS: atom_id res chain seq x y z
N MET A 1 21.93 -12.39 -24.07
CA MET A 1 20.95 -13.29 -23.41
C MET A 1 21.37 -13.70 -21.99
N LEU A 2 22.65 -14.02 -21.72
CA LEU A 2 23.11 -14.36 -20.36
C LEU A 2 22.90 -13.25 -19.31
N GLU A 3 23.09 -11.98 -19.67
CA GLU A 3 23.01 -10.86 -18.69
C GLU A 3 21.62 -10.65 -18.09
N LEU A 4 20.55 -10.86 -18.87
CA LEU A 4 19.17 -10.70 -18.40
C LEU A 4 18.77 -11.81 -17.43
N GLY A 5 19.22 -13.05 -17.70
CA GLY A 5 18.97 -14.20 -16.81
C GLY A 5 19.62 -14.04 -15.43
N LEU A 6 20.85 -13.52 -15.40
CA LEU A 6 21.55 -13.18 -14.15
C LEU A 6 20.84 -12.08 -13.36
N MET A 7 20.31 -11.06 -14.04
CA MET A 7 19.58 -9.96 -13.41
C MET A 7 18.26 -10.42 -12.79
N ILE A 8 17.49 -11.26 -13.49
CA ILE A 8 16.23 -11.82 -12.98
C ILE A 8 16.49 -12.76 -11.80
N LYS A 9 17.54 -13.60 -11.86
CA LYS A 9 17.92 -14.48 -10.75
C LYS A 9 18.23 -13.69 -9.48
N LYS A 10 19.06 -12.65 -9.60
CA LYS A 10 19.41 -11.78 -8.47
C LYS A 10 18.18 -11.14 -7.84
N LEU A 11 17.27 -10.62 -8.67
CA LEU A 11 16.03 -9.99 -8.22
C LEU A 11 15.10 -10.95 -7.46
N LEU A 12 15.08 -12.22 -7.86
CA LEU A 12 14.27 -13.27 -7.21
C LEU A 12 14.91 -13.79 -5.92
N GLU A 13 16.23 -14.01 -5.89
CA GLU A 13 16.96 -14.44 -4.70
C GLU A 13 16.94 -13.37 -3.59
N GLU A 14 16.96 -12.07 -3.95
CA GLU A 14 16.91 -10.97 -2.99
C GLU A 14 15.53 -10.79 -2.33
N ASN A 15 14.45 -11.17 -3.02
CA ASN A 15 13.08 -10.90 -2.56
C ASN A 15 12.31 -12.15 -2.11
N ILE A 16 12.76 -13.35 -2.45
CA ILE A 16 12.12 -14.62 -2.10
C ILE A 16 13.17 -15.55 -1.50
N LYS A 17 13.14 -15.70 -0.16
CA LYS A 17 14.21 -16.33 0.63
C LYS A 17 14.49 -17.82 0.36
N ASP A 18 13.72 -18.50 -0.49
CA ASP A 18 13.81 -19.96 -0.68
C ASP A 18 13.72 -20.41 -2.16
N VAL A 19 14.31 -19.66 -3.09
CA VAL A 19 14.37 -20.08 -4.51
C VAL A 19 15.81 -20.35 -4.95
N LYS A 20 16.11 -21.61 -5.29
CA LYS A 20 17.36 -21.99 -5.96
C LYS A 20 17.12 -22.07 -7.48
N ILE A 21 17.77 -21.19 -8.25
CA ILE A 21 17.65 -21.13 -9.71
C ILE A 21 18.96 -21.61 -10.34
N PHE A 22 18.85 -22.60 -11.24
CA PHE A 22 19.96 -23.14 -12.04
C PHE A 22 19.74 -22.79 -13.51
N PHE A 23 20.77 -22.26 -14.17
CA PHE A 23 20.80 -22.10 -15.62
C PHE A 23 21.68 -23.21 -16.19
N GLN A 24 21.13 -24.04 -17.08
CA GLN A 24 21.90 -25.02 -17.84
C GLN A 24 22.26 -24.45 -19.21
N GLU A 25 23.51 -24.65 -19.63
CA GLU A 25 23.95 -24.35 -21.00
C GLU A 25 23.30 -25.32 -22.01
N PRO A 26 23.08 -24.90 -23.28
CA PRO A 26 22.63 -25.82 -24.32
C PRO A 26 23.70 -26.89 -24.59
N PHE A 27 23.39 -28.18 -24.42
CA PHE A 27 24.38 -29.26 -24.57
C PHE A 27 24.01 -30.38 -25.55
N LYS A 28 25.09 -31.04 -25.99
CA LYS A 28 25.29 -31.98 -27.12
C LYS A 28 24.53 -33.31 -27.00
N GLU A 29 24.26 -33.92 -28.17
CA GLU A 29 23.58 -35.20 -28.39
C GLU A 29 23.94 -36.28 -27.34
N THR A 30 22.90 -36.94 -26.79
CA THR A 30 23.04 -38.08 -25.87
C THR A 30 22.17 -39.25 -26.33
N SER A 31 22.49 -40.46 -25.86
CA SER A 31 21.74 -41.69 -26.14
C SER A 31 20.57 -41.94 -25.18
N GLU A 32 20.31 -41.05 -24.23
CA GLU A 32 19.29 -41.21 -23.19
C GLU A 32 18.08 -40.32 -23.44
N THR A 33 16.90 -40.71 -22.90
CA THR A 33 15.73 -39.82 -22.90
C THR A 33 16.00 -38.65 -21.98
N ILE A 34 15.97 -37.44 -22.53
CA ILE A 34 16.23 -36.20 -21.80
C ILE A 34 14.99 -35.33 -21.81
N ILE A 35 14.69 -34.75 -20.65
CA ILE A 35 13.70 -33.69 -20.48
C ILE A 35 14.48 -32.42 -20.13
N TYR A 36 14.32 -31.36 -20.91
CA TYR A 36 14.80 -30.04 -20.50
C TYR A 36 13.67 -29.00 -20.53
N ILE A 37 13.78 -28.03 -19.63
CA ILE A 37 12.80 -26.97 -19.44
C ILE A 37 13.48 -25.65 -19.80
N THR A 38 12.96 -24.95 -20.79
CA THR A 38 13.40 -23.60 -21.16
C THR A 38 12.40 -22.57 -20.64
N LEU A 39 12.92 -21.44 -20.18
CA LEU A 39 12.12 -20.24 -19.97
C LEU A 39 11.90 -19.60 -21.35
N ASP A 40 10.66 -19.52 -21.78
CA ASP A 40 10.28 -19.01 -23.10
C ASP A 40 9.98 -17.52 -23.03
N GLU A 41 9.10 -17.14 -22.09
CA GLU A 41 8.71 -15.75 -21.87
C GLU A 41 8.57 -15.47 -20.38
N SER A 42 9.00 -14.29 -19.95
CA SER A 42 8.75 -13.78 -18.61
C SER A 42 8.28 -12.34 -18.70
N ARG A 43 7.23 -11.99 -17.95
CA ARG A 43 6.74 -10.62 -17.83
C ARG A 43 6.44 -10.31 -16.37
N ILE A 44 6.89 -9.14 -15.91
CA ILE A 44 6.48 -8.58 -14.63
C ILE A 44 5.62 -7.37 -14.95
N ASP A 45 4.36 -7.42 -14.51
CA ASP A 45 3.44 -6.30 -14.61
C ASP A 45 3.31 -5.65 -13.23
N GLU A 46 3.67 -4.38 -13.15
CA GLU A 46 3.38 -3.54 -12.00
C GLU A 46 1.96 -2.99 -12.14
N LYS A 47 1.12 -3.28 -11.15
CA LYS A 47 -0.22 -2.71 -11.05
C LYS A 47 -0.36 -1.97 -9.74
N THR A 48 -0.51 -0.66 -9.83
CA THR A 48 -1.02 0.15 -8.74
C THR A 48 -2.53 -0.03 -8.67
N LEU A 49 -3.06 -0.52 -7.55
CA LEU A 49 -4.51 -0.55 -7.38
C LEU A 49 -5.06 0.88 -7.30
N PRO A 50 -6.25 1.15 -7.86
CA PRO A 50 -6.93 2.41 -7.61
C PRO A 50 -7.11 2.60 -6.10
N ARG A 51 -7.00 3.84 -5.61
CA ARG A 51 -7.07 4.27 -4.18
C ARG A 51 -8.24 3.72 -3.34
N LYS A 52 -9.19 3.00 -3.93
CA LYS A 52 -10.30 2.34 -3.25
C LYS A 52 -9.89 1.13 -2.42
N ASP A 53 -8.80 0.45 -2.76
CA ASP A 53 -8.38 -0.78 -2.08
C ASP A 53 -7.32 -0.56 -1.00
N VAL A 54 -7.07 0.71 -0.64
CA VAL A 54 -6.17 1.05 0.47
C VAL A 54 -6.87 0.78 1.80
N GLU A 55 -6.26 -0.05 2.64
CA GLU A 55 -6.72 -0.25 4.01
C GLU A 55 -6.54 1.07 4.79
N LYS A 56 -7.65 1.75 5.06
CA LYS A 56 -7.66 3.00 5.82
C LYS A 56 -8.12 2.70 7.24
N LYS A 57 -7.23 2.86 8.22
CA LYS A 57 -7.59 2.74 9.63
C LYS A 57 -8.02 4.09 10.18
N ASP A 58 -9.22 4.14 10.76
CA ASP A 58 -9.71 5.33 11.45
C ASP A 58 -8.83 5.67 12.66
N VAL A 59 -8.43 6.93 12.74
CA VAL A 59 -7.88 7.57 13.93
C VAL A 59 -9.00 8.36 14.59
N ILE A 60 -9.25 8.10 15.87
CA ILE A 60 -10.23 8.82 16.68
C ILE A 60 -9.48 9.60 17.75
N GLU A 61 -9.56 10.92 17.68
CA GLU A 61 -9.00 11.81 18.70
C GLU A 61 -10.12 12.54 19.44
N LYS A 62 -9.93 12.67 20.76
CA LYS A 62 -10.86 13.37 21.63
C LYS A 62 -10.16 14.56 22.28
N PHE A 63 -10.88 15.66 22.36
CA PHE A 63 -10.40 16.88 23.01
C PHE A 63 -11.46 17.43 23.96
N SER A 64 -10.99 18.18 24.96
CA SER A 64 -11.85 18.89 25.90
C SER A 64 -11.94 20.36 25.52
N GLY A 65 -13.17 20.84 25.28
CA GLY A 65 -13.45 22.25 25.12
C GLY A 65 -13.35 22.98 26.46
N ASN A 66 -12.90 24.24 26.41
CA ASN A 66 -12.86 25.12 27.58
C ASN A 66 -13.75 26.38 27.42
N GLY A 67 -14.50 26.50 26.31
CA GLY A 67 -15.31 27.67 25.99
C GLY A 67 -14.55 28.82 25.34
N VAL A 68 -13.23 28.73 25.16
CA VAL A 68 -12.38 29.83 24.66
C VAL A 68 -11.48 29.40 23.51
N LYS A 69 -10.78 28.27 23.65
CA LYS A 69 -9.84 27.72 22.67
C LYS A 69 -10.60 27.30 21.41
N LYS A 70 -10.09 27.70 20.24
CA LYS A 70 -10.68 27.37 18.92
C LYS A 70 -9.83 26.43 18.08
N ILE A 71 -8.53 26.32 18.39
CA ILE A 71 -7.58 25.57 17.58
C ILE A 71 -7.19 24.30 18.33
N PHE A 72 -7.29 23.16 17.65
CA PHE A 72 -6.91 21.85 18.17
C PHE A 72 -5.93 21.20 17.20
N LYS A 73 -4.79 20.75 17.71
CA LYS A 73 -3.73 20.11 16.94
C LYS A 73 -3.94 18.60 17.00
N LEU A 74 -4.04 17.98 15.82
CA LEU A 74 -4.14 16.53 15.68
C LEU A 74 -2.77 15.88 15.89
N SER A 75 -2.78 14.63 16.35
CA SER A 75 -1.57 13.83 16.58
C SER A 75 -0.86 13.42 15.28
N SER A 76 -1.59 13.34 14.16
CA SER A 76 -1.06 12.98 12.85
C SER A 76 -1.73 13.77 11.73
N PRO A 77 -1.07 13.93 10.56
CA PRO A 77 -1.65 14.68 9.45
C PRO A 77 -2.87 13.97 8.89
N PRO A 78 -4.06 14.61 8.87
CA PRO A 78 -5.24 13.97 8.32
C PRO A 78 -5.14 13.88 6.79
N LEU A 79 -5.64 12.78 6.23
CA LEU A 79 -5.94 12.66 4.81
C LEU A 79 -7.12 13.59 4.46
N LYS A 80 -7.07 14.23 3.30
CA LYS A 80 -8.18 15.04 2.79
C LYS A 80 -9.16 14.15 1.99
N PRO A 81 -10.49 14.30 2.18
CA PRO A 81 -11.15 15.12 3.19
C PRO A 81 -11.12 14.48 4.58
N ILE A 82 -11.24 15.31 5.62
CA ILE A 82 -11.42 14.80 6.99
C ILE A 82 -12.71 13.97 7.09
N THR A 83 -12.69 12.89 7.87
CA THR A 83 -13.82 11.94 7.92
C THR A 83 -15.00 12.52 8.71
N ARG A 84 -14.77 12.99 9.95
CA ARG A 84 -15.85 13.46 10.83
C ARG A 84 -15.33 14.36 11.94
N VAL A 85 -16.10 15.39 12.28
CA VAL A 85 -15.87 16.23 13.47
C VAL A 85 -17.19 16.38 14.21
N GLU A 86 -17.17 16.18 15.52
CA GLU A 86 -18.35 16.27 16.37
C GLU A 86 -18.11 17.16 17.58
N HIS A 87 -19.11 17.95 17.93
CA HIS A 87 -19.16 18.67 19.19
C HIS A 87 -20.59 19.17 19.50
N PRO A 88 -21.21 18.73 20.62
CA PRO A 88 -20.80 17.60 21.47
C PRO A 88 -20.82 16.27 20.69
N PRO A 89 -20.32 15.15 21.27
CA PRO A 89 -20.38 13.84 20.62
C PRO A 89 -21.81 13.50 20.17
N GLY A 90 -21.95 12.98 18.95
CA GLY A 90 -23.23 12.73 18.29
C GLY A 90 -23.77 13.90 17.45
N ILE A 91 -23.25 15.12 17.60
CA ILE A 91 -23.60 16.26 16.72
C ILE A 91 -22.46 16.49 15.73
N ILE A 92 -22.71 16.13 14.46
CA ILE A 92 -21.76 16.29 13.36
C ILE A 92 -21.70 17.75 12.93
N LEU A 93 -20.48 18.28 12.83
CA LEU A 93 -20.19 19.61 12.33
C LEU A 93 -19.76 19.57 10.86
N ARG A 94 -19.90 20.69 10.16
CA ARG A 94 -19.55 20.81 8.73
C ARG A 94 -18.28 21.64 8.52
N GLU A 95 -17.36 21.10 7.72
CA GLU A 95 -16.16 21.83 7.29
C GLU A 95 -16.56 23.06 6.46
N ASN A 96 -15.81 24.16 6.61
CA ASN A 96 -16.07 25.50 6.08
C ASN A 96 -17.35 26.20 6.58
N VAL A 97 -18.21 25.52 7.35
CA VAL A 97 -19.39 26.12 8.00
C VAL A 97 -19.14 26.33 9.49
N ASP A 98 -18.76 25.26 10.20
CA ASP A 98 -18.58 25.24 11.66
C ASP A 98 -17.10 25.23 12.06
N PHE A 99 -16.25 24.63 11.23
CA PHE A 99 -14.80 24.56 11.43
C PHE A 99 -14.06 24.57 10.09
N THR A 100 -12.73 24.69 10.15
CA THR A 100 -11.82 24.56 9.00
C THR A 100 -10.67 23.65 9.39
N VAL A 101 -10.10 22.91 8.44
CA VAL A 101 -8.93 22.05 8.66
C VAL A 101 -7.74 22.62 7.92
N ASN A 102 -6.65 22.87 8.65
CA ASN A 102 -5.35 23.09 8.04
C ASN A 102 -4.62 21.75 7.95
N TYR A 103 -4.66 21.14 6.77
CA TYR A 103 -4.07 19.83 6.51
C TYR A 103 -2.55 19.83 6.62
N GLU A 104 -1.87 20.94 6.36
CA GLU A 104 -0.41 21.07 6.47
C GLU A 104 0.01 21.23 7.93
N GLN A 105 -0.69 22.11 8.65
CA GLN A 105 -0.43 22.34 10.07
C GLN A 105 -1.11 21.31 10.97
N GLN A 106 -1.89 20.39 10.43
CA GLN A 106 -2.61 19.32 11.15
C GLN A 106 -3.50 19.88 12.27
N THR A 107 -4.16 21.01 12.02
CA THR A 107 -5.00 21.70 13.01
C THR A 107 -6.44 21.81 12.54
N ILE A 108 -7.37 21.73 13.49
CA ILE A 108 -8.77 22.09 13.30
C ILE A 108 -9.02 23.43 13.99
N LEU A 109 -9.53 24.39 13.23
CA LEU A 109 -9.97 25.68 13.73
C LEU A 109 -11.50 25.73 13.71
N PHE A 110 -12.12 25.74 14.89
CA PHE A 110 -13.55 25.95 15.04
C PHE A 110 -13.90 27.43 14.88
N LYS A 111 -14.97 27.75 14.13
CA LYS A 111 -15.42 29.14 13.99
C LYS A 111 -15.92 29.72 15.32
N ARG A 112 -16.65 28.90 16.09
CA ARG A 112 -17.09 29.20 17.46
C ARG A 112 -16.34 28.31 18.44
N PRO A 113 -15.89 28.82 19.60
CA PRO A 113 -15.15 28.01 20.54
C PRO A 113 -16.06 26.89 21.10
N PRO A 114 -15.60 25.63 21.11
CA PRO A 114 -16.36 24.53 21.72
C PRO A 114 -16.67 24.82 23.19
N LYS A 115 -17.90 24.53 23.62
CA LYS A 115 -18.34 24.72 25.01
C LYS A 115 -17.47 23.90 25.98
N LYS A 116 -17.41 24.33 27.24
CA LYS A 116 -16.67 23.61 28.27
C LYS A 116 -17.22 22.19 28.45
N GLY A 117 -16.34 21.19 28.43
CA GLY A 117 -16.70 19.80 28.68
C GLY A 117 -15.50 18.86 28.53
N ASN A 118 -15.56 17.69 29.16
CA ASN A 118 -14.51 16.69 29.07
C ASN A 118 -14.70 15.81 27.84
N GLU A 119 -13.65 15.64 27.02
CA GLU A 119 -13.65 14.84 25.79
C GLU A 119 -14.87 15.10 24.88
N ASN A 120 -15.39 16.33 24.90
CA ASN A 120 -16.63 16.69 24.25
C ASN A 120 -16.45 17.12 22.78
N ILE A 121 -15.24 16.93 22.24
CA ILE A 121 -14.91 17.14 20.85
C ILE A 121 -14.35 15.81 20.34
N VAL A 122 -14.95 15.24 19.30
CA VAL A 122 -14.52 13.98 18.69
C VAL A 122 -14.16 14.25 17.25
N ILE A 123 -12.95 13.86 16.85
CA ILE A 123 -12.45 14.03 15.50
C ILE A 123 -12.04 12.66 14.98
N THR A 124 -12.64 12.24 13.88
CA THR A 124 -12.31 10.99 13.19
C THR A 124 -11.68 11.33 11.85
N TYR A 125 -10.56 10.70 11.53
CA TYR A 125 -9.84 10.93 10.28
C TYR A 125 -8.93 9.75 9.94
N TYR A 126 -8.49 9.68 8.68
CA TYR A 126 -7.44 8.74 8.26
C TYR A 126 -6.08 9.41 8.33
N ASP A 127 -5.09 8.75 8.94
CA ASP A 127 -3.70 9.24 8.96
C ASP A 127 -3.11 9.18 7.55
N ARG A 128 -2.75 10.33 7.00
CA ARG A 128 -2.21 10.47 5.63
C ARG A 128 -0.95 9.62 5.43
N ASN A 129 -0.15 9.41 6.47
CA ASN A 129 1.10 8.68 6.39
C ASN A 129 0.93 7.16 6.47
N LYS A 130 -0.26 6.68 6.82
CA LYS A 130 -0.56 5.24 6.97
C LYS A 130 -1.49 4.70 5.89
N VAL A 131 -1.79 5.52 4.90
CA VAL A 131 -2.55 5.13 3.71
C VAL A 131 -1.52 4.56 2.73
N TYR A 132 -1.30 3.26 2.80
CA TYR A 132 -0.37 2.57 1.89
C TYR A 132 -1.02 2.34 0.53
N GLU A 133 -0.38 2.76 -0.56
CA GLU A 133 -0.74 2.24 -1.88
C GLU A 133 -0.29 0.78 -1.95
N ILE A 134 -1.24 -0.15 -2.13
CA ILE A 134 -0.90 -1.56 -2.30
C ILE A 134 -0.34 -1.73 -3.72
N LEU A 135 0.96 -2.00 -3.81
CA LEU A 135 1.64 -2.32 -5.06
C LEU A 135 1.51 -3.83 -5.32
N TYR A 136 0.85 -4.22 -6.40
CA TYR A 136 0.85 -5.61 -6.87
C TYR A 136 1.90 -5.77 -7.96
N LEU A 137 2.77 -6.75 -7.78
CA LEU A 137 3.65 -7.26 -8.83
C LEU A 137 3.07 -8.58 -9.31
N THR A 138 2.63 -8.63 -10.56
CA THR A 138 2.20 -9.88 -11.20
C THR A 138 3.35 -10.43 -12.03
N MET A 139 3.84 -11.62 -11.70
CA MET A 139 4.84 -12.32 -12.51
C MET A 139 4.17 -13.39 -13.36
N SER A 140 4.33 -13.29 -14.68
CA SER A 140 3.91 -14.30 -15.65
C SER A 140 5.15 -14.97 -16.23
N VAL A 141 5.17 -16.30 -16.22
CA VAL A 141 6.31 -17.09 -16.69
C VAL A 141 5.78 -18.23 -17.57
N VAL A 142 6.27 -18.32 -18.80
CA VAL A 142 5.98 -19.40 -19.74
C VAL A 142 7.21 -20.27 -19.85
N TYR A 143 7.05 -21.56 -19.56
CA TYR A 143 8.09 -22.56 -19.75
C TYR A 143 7.75 -23.46 -20.93
N ARG A 144 8.75 -23.83 -21.71
CA ARG A 144 8.66 -24.91 -22.69
C ARG A 144 9.39 -26.13 -22.17
N ILE A 145 8.72 -27.27 -22.23
CA ILE A 145 9.33 -28.56 -21.90
C ILE A 145 9.62 -29.24 -23.21
N HIS A 146 10.90 -29.57 -23.42
CA HIS A 146 11.33 -30.36 -24.55
C HIS A 146 11.71 -31.75 -24.07
N ILE A 147 11.15 -32.76 -24.71
CA ILE A 147 11.44 -34.16 -24.44
C ILE A 147 12.14 -34.70 -25.69
N TYR A 148 13.38 -35.13 -25.51
CA TYR A 148 14.14 -35.83 -26.54
C TYR A 148 14.24 -37.28 -26.12
N SER A 149 13.78 -38.15 -26.99
CA SER A 149 14.03 -39.58 -26.87
C SER A 149 14.55 -40.05 -28.22
N LYS A 150 15.54 -40.94 -28.20
CA LYS A 150 15.97 -41.61 -29.41
C LYS A 150 14.93 -42.69 -29.70
N ASP A 151 14.29 -42.63 -30.87
CA ASP A 151 13.40 -43.71 -31.31
C ASP A 151 14.22 -45.02 -31.30
N PRO A 152 13.69 -46.11 -30.71
CA PRO A 152 14.43 -47.36 -30.51
C PRO A 152 14.89 -48.02 -31.82
#